data_AF-A0A661RM47-F1
#
_entry.id   AF-A0A661RM47-F1
#
_cell.length_a   1.000
_cell.length_b   1.000
_cell.length_c   1.000
_cell.angle_alpha   90.00
_cell.angle_beta   90.00
_cell.angle_gamma   90.00
#
_symmetry.space_group_name_H-M   'P 1'
#
loop_
_entity.id
_entity.type
_entity.pdbx_description
1 polymer ?
#
loop_
_entity_poly.entity_id
_entity_poly.type
_entity_poly.pdbx_seq_one_letter_code
_entity_poly.pdbx_strand_id
1 'polypeptide(L)'
;MKDHHWCSHHSLDGRRCEDSLTPGFNLIVLDIDGGIKIETVELLLKEYSYLIHTTKRHSAREHRFRVIIPMNYILKLHEEEFKEFMRNIYEWLPFDSDTDTGQRSRKWATHEGAEIRTNAGEMLDALLFIPRTSKNDERQQMIRNYQDMSGVERWFMSNIGDGNRNNQLLKYGLMLVDSGYSLVDIQLKIDNLNNKLSDPLNADEIDHTIMKTVHKKYYQKGGI
;
A
#
# COMPACT_ATOMS: atom_id res chain seq x y z
N MET A 1 -7.29 22.48 3.21
CA MET A 1 -8.28 23.41 2.61
C MET A 1 -9.66 23.04 3.12
N LYS A 2 -10.54 24.02 3.35
CA LYS A 2 -11.90 23.80 3.84
C LYS A 2 -12.87 23.69 2.65
N ASP A 3 -13.73 22.67 2.65
CA ASP A 3 -14.80 22.48 1.66
C ASP A 3 -14.37 22.47 0.18
N HIS A 4 -13.11 22.13 -0.10
CA HIS A 4 -12.62 21.95 -1.46
C HIS A 4 -12.71 20.48 -1.89
N HIS A 5 -13.02 20.28 -3.16
CA HIS A 5 -12.99 18.99 -3.81
C HIS A 5 -11.99 18.98 -4.94
N TRP A 6 -11.46 17.80 -5.25
CA TRP A 6 -10.57 17.61 -6.38
C TRP A 6 -10.82 16.26 -7.05
N CYS A 7 -10.30 16.12 -8.27
CA CYS A 7 -10.33 14.91 -9.07
C CYS A 7 -8.91 14.66 -9.59
N SER A 8 -8.52 13.39 -9.77
CA SER A 8 -7.21 13.04 -10.34
C SER A 8 -7.15 13.30 -11.85
N HIS A 9 -8.31 13.38 -12.52
CA HIS A 9 -8.41 13.68 -13.94
C HIS A 9 -8.91 15.09 -14.18
N HIS A 10 -8.44 15.69 -15.26
CA HIS A 10 -8.93 16.98 -15.73
C HIS A 10 -10.26 16.81 -16.49
N SER A 11 -11.18 17.75 -16.27
CA SER A 11 -12.48 17.84 -16.95
C SER A 11 -12.53 19.07 -17.85
N LEU A 12 -13.00 18.94 -19.08
CA LEU A 12 -13.08 20.03 -20.06
C LEU A 12 -14.02 21.17 -19.63
N ASP A 13 -15.14 20.84 -18.97
CA ASP A 13 -16.23 21.76 -18.65
C ASP A 13 -16.48 21.89 -17.14
N GLY A 14 -15.58 21.35 -16.31
CA GLY A 14 -15.72 21.30 -14.85
C GLY A 14 -16.70 20.24 -14.34
N ARG A 15 -17.33 19.45 -15.23
CA ARG A 15 -18.19 18.34 -14.83
C ARG A 15 -17.36 17.09 -14.58
N ARG A 16 -17.89 16.22 -13.72
CA ARG A 16 -17.24 14.98 -13.29
C ARG A 16 -18.03 13.80 -13.83
N CYS A 17 -18.12 13.72 -15.15
CA CYS A 17 -18.70 12.60 -15.89
C CYS A 17 -17.72 12.11 -16.95
N GLU A 18 -17.75 10.82 -17.30
CA GLU A 18 -16.73 10.20 -18.16
C GLU A 18 -16.57 10.92 -19.51
N ASP A 19 -17.66 11.36 -20.12
CA ASP A 19 -17.65 12.12 -21.39
C ASP A 19 -16.90 13.46 -21.31
N SER A 20 -16.79 14.05 -20.12
CA SER A 20 -16.12 15.34 -19.89
C SER A 20 -14.65 15.20 -19.51
N LEU A 21 -14.20 13.99 -19.15
CA LEU A 21 -12.86 13.76 -18.63
C LEU A 21 -11.83 13.56 -19.73
N THR A 22 -10.79 14.41 -19.71
CA THR A 22 -9.65 14.26 -20.61
C THR A 22 -8.80 13.05 -20.21
N PRO A 23 -8.30 12.25 -21.17
CA PRO A 23 -7.32 11.21 -20.88
C PRO A 23 -6.01 11.81 -20.34
N GLY A 24 -5.50 11.27 -19.25
CA GLY A 24 -4.26 11.73 -18.62
C GLY A 24 -4.32 11.71 -17.10
N PHE A 25 -3.46 10.92 -16.48
CA PHE A 25 -3.21 10.95 -15.03
C PHE A 25 -1.78 10.46 -14.73
N ASN A 26 -1.18 10.97 -13.65
CA ASN A 26 0.15 10.57 -13.18
C ASN A 26 0.20 10.40 -11.64
N LEU A 27 -0.96 10.25 -11.02
CA LEU A 27 -1.08 9.97 -9.59
C LEU A 27 -2.17 8.94 -9.37
N ILE A 28 -1.99 8.10 -8.35
CA ILE A 28 -3.02 7.22 -7.82
C ILE A 28 -3.50 7.74 -6.47
N VAL A 29 -4.73 7.40 -6.13
CA VAL A 29 -5.33 7.75 -4.84
C VAL A 29 -5.93 6.49 -4.24
N LEU A 30 -5.47 6.14 -3.05
CA LEU A 30 -5.95 5.03 -2.26
C LEU A 30 -6.83 5.58 -1.14
N ASP A 31 -8.05 5.06 -0.99
CA ASP A 31 -8.99 5.47 0.06
C ASP A 31 -9.03 4.37 1.13
N ILE A 32 -8.44 4.64 2.28
CA ILE A 32 -8.36 3.72 3.41
C ILE A 32 -9.46 4.13 4.39
N ASP A 33 -10.49 3.29 4.55
CA ASP A 33 -11.65 3.57 5.41
C ASP A 33 -11.62 2.78 6.75
N GLY A 34 -10.45 2.27 7.14
CA GLY A 34 -10.23 1.50 8.37
C GLY A 34 -9.24 0.36 8.16
N GLY A 35 -9.17 -0.57 9.12
CA GLY A 35 -8.40 -1.82 9.00
C GLY A 35 -6.87 -1.71 9.16
N ILE A 36 -6.27 -0.54 8.89
CA ILE A 36 -4.83 -0.32 9.02
C ILE A 36 -4.52 1.08 9.58
N LYS A 37 -3.43 1.18 10.35
CA LYS A 37 -2.95 2.46 10.89
C LYS A 37 -2.10 3.22 9.87
N ILE A 38 -2.06 4.53 10.00
CA ILE A 38 -1.27 5.41 9.11
C ILE A 38 0.21 5.04 9.21
N GLU A 39 0.71 4.84 10.42
CA GLU A 39 2.10 4.49 10.71
C GLU A 39 2.53 3.19 10.01
N THR A 40 1.61 2.23 9.92
CA THR A 40 1.84 0.96 9.22
C THR A 40 1.94 1.17 7.72
N VAL A 41 1.08 2.01 7.14
CA VAL A 41 1.16 2.38 5.72
C VAL A 41 2.45 3.15 5.42
N GLU A 42 2.88 4.06 6.31
CA GLU A 42 4.14 4.79 6.17
C GLU A 42 5.35 3.84 6.13
N LEU A 43 5.34 2.80 6.97
CA LEU A 43 6.38 1.76 6.98
C LEU A 43 6.38 0.92 5.70
N LEU A 44 5.19 0.48 5.24
CA LEU A 44 5.04 -0.37 4.06
C LEU A 44 5.40 0.37 2.78
N LEU A 45 5.04 1.65 2.68
CA LEU A 45 5.28 2.48 1.49
C LEU A 45 6.53 3.37 1.61
N LYS A 46 7.42 3.12 2.58
CA LYS A 46 8.55 4.03 2.90
C LYS A 46 9.51 4.32 1.74
N GLU A 47 9.58 3.43 0.74
CA GLU A 47 10.45 3.60 -0.42
C GLU A 47 9.82 4.53 -1.48
N TYR A 48 8.51 4.76 -1.43
CA TYR A 48 7.79 5.52 -2.44
C TYR A 48 7.55 6.95 -2.00
N SER A 49 7.58 7.88 -2.96
CA SER A 49 7.03 9.21 -2.75
C SER A 49 5.53 9.09 -2.48
N TYR A 50 5.01 9.78 -1.47
CA TYR A 50 3.58 9.84 -1.22
C TYR A 50 3.17 11.08 -0.41
N LEU A 51 1.89 11.40 -0.47
CA LEU A 51 1.20 12.29 0.46
C LEU A 51 0.03 11.54 1.08
N ILE A 52 0.00 11.48 2.42
CA ILE A 52 -1.13 11.01 3.19
C ILE A 52 -1.91 12.20 3.72
N HIS A 53 -3.22 12.16 3.63
CA HIS A 53 -4.06 13.10 4.37
C HIS A 53 -5.25 12.40 5.03
N THR A 54 -5.58 12.79 6.26
CA THR A 54 -6.75 12.23 6.95
C THR A 54 -8.07 12.74 6.37
N THR A 55 -9.12 11.95 6.51
CA THR A 55 -10.49 12.36 6.16
C THR A 55 -11.18 12.96 7.37
N LYS A 56 -12.33 13.64 7.16
CA LYS A 56 -13.17 14.18 8.25
C LYS A 56 -13.59 13.13 9.29
N ARG A 57 -13.65 11.84 8.90
CA ARG A 57 -14.08 10.73 9.77
C ARG A 57 -12.93 10.02 10.48
N HIS A 58 -11.70 10.52 10.33
CA HIS A 58 -10.52 9.97 10.99
C HIS A 58 -10.63 10.07 12.52
N SER A 59 -10.17 9.04 13.22
CA SER A 59 -10.03 9.05 14.68
C SER A 59 -8.88 8.15 15.13
N ALA A 60 -8.45 8.29 16.38
CA ALA A 60 -7.41 7.44 16.97
C ALA A 60 -7.81 5.95 17.05
N ARG A 61 -9.12 5.65 17.04
CA ARG A 61 -9.63 4.26 17.05
C ARG A 61 -9.72 3.68 15.65
N GLU A 62 -10.08 4.51 14.67
CA GLU A 62 -10.37 4.08 13.32
C GLU A 62 -9.73 5.06 12.33
N HIS A 63 -8.61 4.63 11.77
CA HIS A 63 -7.81 5.44 10.88
C HIS A 63 -8.46 5.47 9.49
N ARG A 64 -8.97 6.65 9.11
CA ARG A 64 -9.51 6.91 7.77
C ARG A 64 -8.72 7.99 7.06
N PHE A 65 -8.07 7.66 5.98
CA PHE A 65 -7.13 8.55 5.30
C PHE A 65 -6.99 8.19 3.82
N ARG A 66 -6.35 9.07 3.06
CA ARG A 66 -6.02 8.82 1.67
C ARG A 66 -4.52 8.83 1.48
N VAL A 67 -4.03 7.96 0.62
CA VAL A 67 -2.64 7.95 0.17
C VAL A 67 -2.62 8.37 -1.29
N ILE A 68 -1.91 9.44 -1.60
CA ILE A 68 -1.67 9.93 -2.96
C ILE A 68 -0.24 9.53 -3.32
N ILE A 69 -0.08 8.74 -4.39
CA ILE A 69 1.22 8.26 -4.84
C ILE A 69 1.45 8.75 -6.27
N PRO A 70 2.48 9.57 -6.53
CA PRO A 70 2.84 9.99 -7.87
C PRO A 70 3.51 8.84 -8.65
N MET A 71 3.32 8.87 -9.96
CA MET A 71 3.84 7.89 -10.90
C MET A 71 4.88 8.49 -11.84
N ASN A 72 5.75 7.64 -12.38
CA ASN A 72 6.82 8.03 -13.32
C ASN A 72 6.33 8.45 -14.72
N TYR A 73 5.08 8.15 -15.10
CA TYR A 73 4.51 8.49 -16.42
C TYR A 73 3.11 9.08 -16.32
N ILE A 74 2.74 9.92 -17.30
CA ILE A 74 1.36 10.31 -17.55
C ILE A 74 0.71 9.25 -18.45
N LEU A 75 -0.23 8.48 -17.91
CA LEU A 75 -0.96 7.47 -18.66
C LEU A 75 -2.27 8.04 -19.22
N LYS A 76 -2.64 7.60 -20.43
CA LYS A 76 -3.87 7.99 -21.13
C LYS A 76 -4.78 6.79 -21.33
N LEU A 77 -5.19 6.18 -20.23
CA LEU A 77 -6.08 5.02 -20.23
C LEU A 77 -7.54 5.47 -20.38
N HIS A 78 -8.32 4.69 -21.12
CA HIS A 78 -9.78 4.85 -21.15
C HIS A 78 -10.40 4.23 -19.88
N GLU A 79 -11.72 4.36 -19.71
CA GLU A 79 -12.43 3.96 -18.49
C GLU A 79 -12.15 2.52 -18.05
N GLU A 80 -12.35 1.54 -18.94
CA GLU A 80 -12.15 0.12 -18.63
C GLU A 80 -10.68 -0.21 -18.31
N GLU A 81 -9.74 0.33 -19.09
CA GLU A 81 -8.30 0.18 -18.81
C GLU A 81 -7.90 0.82 -17.48
N PHE A 82 -8.45 1.99 -17.14
CA PHE A 82 -8.18 2.65 -15.87
C PHE A 82 -8.70 1.83 -14.70
N LYS A 83 -9.92 1.28 -14.82
CA LYS A 83 -10.51 0.42 -13.79
C LYS A 83 -9.68 -0.85 -13.59
N GLU A 84 -9.23 -1.47 -14.67
CA GLU A 84 -8.35 -2.64 -14.61
C GLU A 84 -6.96 -2.29 -14.04
N PHE A 85 -6.41 -1.13 -14.42
CA PHE A 85 -5.17 -0.59 -13.84
C PHE A 85 -5.29 -0.41 -12.32
N MET A 86 -6.38 0.22 -11.85
CA MET A 86 -6.62 0.41 -10.42
C MET A 86 -6.83 -0.92 -9.70
N ARG A 87 -7.51 -1.90 -10.32
CA ARG A 87 -7.61 -3.26 -9.76
C ARG A 87 -6.24 -3.90 -9.58
N ASN A 88 -5.33 -3.77 -10.55
CA ASN A 88 -3.96 -4.28 -10.45
C ASN A 88 -3.20 -3.63 -9.29
N ILE A 89 -3.41 -2.32 -9.03
CA ILE A 89 -2.87 -1.63 -7.87
C ILE A 89 -3.45 -2.21 -6.58
N TYR A 90 -4.77 -2.37 -6.46
CA TYR A 90 -5.41 -2.90 -5.25
C TYR A 90 -4.96 -4.32 -4.92
N GLU A 91 -4.79 -5.18 -5.93
CA GLU A 91 -4.26 -6.54 -5.76
C GLU A 91 -2.79 -6.56 -5.34
N TRP A 92 -2.02 -5.54 -5.75
CA TRP A 92 -0.63 -5.40 -5.34
C TRP A 92 -0.51 -4.91 -3.90
N LEU A 93 -1.44 -4.13 -3.36
CA LEU A 93 -1.28 -3.55 -2.04
C LEU A 93 -1.23 -4.60 -0.91
N PRO A 94 -0.39 -4.38 0.11
CA PRO A 94 -0.34 -5.25 1.30
C PRO A 94 -1.53 -5.07 2.24
N PHE A 95 -2.44 -4.15 1.96
CA PHE A 95 -3.55 -3.79 2.84
C PHE A 95 -4.80 -3.48 2.04
N ASP A 96 -5.95 -3.60 2.69
CA ASP A 96 -7.23 -3.30 2.07
C ASP A 96 -7.39 -1.79 1.84
N SER A 97 -7.96 -1.46 0.68
CA SER A 97 -8.38 -0.12 0.28
C SER A 97 -9.78 -0.24 -0.31
N ASP A 98 -10.57 0.84 -0.25
CA ASP A 98 -11.87 0.89 -0.92
C ASP A 98 -11.66 0.81 -2.45
N THR A 99 -12.03 -0.33 -3.04
CA THR A 99 -11.83 -0.65 -4.45
C THR A 99 -12.89 0.00 -5.35
N ASP A 100 -13.98 0.51 -4.78
CA ASP A 100 -15.02 1.26 -5.51
C ASP A 100 -14.57 2.70 -5.83
N THR A 101 -13.34 3.06 -5.43
CA THR A 101 -12.75 4.38 -5.68
C THR A 101 -11.98 4.48 -7.00
N GLY A 102 -11.80 3.36 -7.72
CA GLY A 102 -11.00 3.25 -8.94
C GLY A 102 -11.64 3.81 -10.21
N GLN A 103 -12.45 4.86 -10.11
CA GLN A 103 -13.10 5.52 -11.24
C GLN A 103 -12.33 6.79 -11.62
N ARG A 104 -12.19 7.08 -12.93
CA ARG A 104 -11.47 8.28 -13.42
C ARG A 104 -12.11 9.55 -12.88
N SER A 105 -13.44 9.54 -12.81
CA SER A 105 -14.26 10.61 -12.27
C SER A 105 -14.31 10.67 -10.75
N ARG A 106 -13.55 9.92 -9.95
CA ARG A 106 -13.69 9.95 -8.48
C ARG A 106 -13.46 11.35 -7.90
N LYS A 107 -14.38 11.78 -7.01
CA LYS A 107 -14.30 13.05 -6.26
C LYS A 107 -13.65 12.82 -4.91
N TRP A 108 -12.66 13.64 -4.59
CA TRP A 108 -11.97 13.61 -3.31
C TRP A 108 -12.25 14.89 -2.52
N ALA A 109 -12.60 14.75 -1.24
CA ALA A 109 -12.89 15.88 -0.37
C ALA A 109 -11.69 16.23 0.50
N THR A 110 -11.34 17.52 0.57
CA THR A 110 -10.38 18.03 1.54
C THR A 110 -11.05 18.29 2.89
N HIS A 111 -10.26 18.33 3.95
CA HIS A 111 -10.72 18.70 5.28
C HIS A 111 -9.72 19.69 5.89
N GLU A 112 -10.22 20.69 6.63
CA GLU A 112 -9.42 21.76 7.22
C GLU A 112 -8.47 21.25 8.30
N GLY A 113 -8.94 20.35 9.17
CA GLY A 113 -8.13 19.70 10.21
C GLY A 113 -7.47 18.41 9.75
N ALA A 114 -7.27 18.22 8.44
CA ALA A 114 -6.60 17.01 7.95
C ALA A 114 -5.14 17.02 8.41
N GLU A 115 -4.73 15.94 9.07
CA GLU A 115 -3.31 15.66 9.27
C GLU A 115 -2.72 15.31 7.91
N ILE A 116 -1.58 15.91 7.59
CA ILE A 116 -0.85 15.67 6.35
C ILE A 116 0.49 15.04 6.72
N ARG A 117 0.82 13.92 6.08
CA ARG A 117 2.13 13.28 6.16
C ARG A 117 2.68 13.09 4.76
N THR A 118 3.99 13.20 4.60
CA THR A 118 4.63 13.12 3.28
C THR A 118 5.90 12.29 3.38
N ASN A 119 6.20 11.58 2.32
CA ASN A 119 7.47 10.90 2.15
C ASN A 119 8.05 11.23 0.79
N ALA A 120 9.37 11.44 0.74
CA ALA A 120 10.12 11.64 -0.49
C ALA A 120 10.91 10.36 -0.78
N GLY A 121 10.44 9.61 -1.78
CA GLY A 121 11.05 8.37 -2.24
C GLY A 121 10.93 8.23 -3.76
N GLU A 122 10.96 7.02 -4.26
CA GLU A 122 10.82 6.75 -5.69
C GLU A 122 9.38 6.95 -6.18
N MET A 123 9.22 7.40 -7.43
CA MET A 123 7.90 7.42 -8.05
C MET A 123 7.46 5.98 -8.36
N LEU A 124 6.17 5.70 -8.25
CA LEU A 124 5.64 4.38 -8.56
C LEU A 124 5.80 4.09 -10.06
N ASP A 125 6.34 2.92 -10.41
CA ASP A 125 6.44 2.49 -11.81
C ASP A 125 5.08 2.09 -12.36
N ALA A 126 4.46 2.99 -13.12
CA ALA A 126 3.12 2.78 -13.66
C ALA A 126 3.05 1.58 -14.61
N LEU A 127 4.16 1.21 -15.26
CA LEU A 127 4.21 0.13 -16.25
C LEU A 127 3.87 -1.24 -15.67
N LEU A 128 4.07 -1.44 -14.36
CA LEU A 128 3.78 -2.69 -13.67
C LEU A 128 2.27 -3.00 -13.58
N PHE A 129 1.44 -1.97 -13.75
CA PHE A 129 0.00 -2.06 -13.51
C PHE A 129 -0.83 -1.86 -14.78
N ILE A 130 -0.18 -1.56 -15.91
CA ILE A 130 -0.87 -1.42 -17.20
C ILE A 130 -1.45 -2.79 -17.60
N PRO A 131 -2.77 -2.86 -17.83
CA PRO A 131 -3.44 -4.10 -18.25
C PRO A 131 -2.86 -4.68 -19.53
N ARG A 132 -2.97 -6.01 -19.69
CA ARG A 132 -2.63 -6.73 -20.94
C ARG A 132 -1.19 -6.50 -21.40
N THR A 133 -0.27 -6.37 -20.45
CA THR A 133 1.17 -6.32 -20.69
C THR A 133 1.83 -7.58 -20.16
N SER A 134 2.95 -7.99 -20.76
CA SER A 134 3.71 -9.16 -20.29
C SER A 134 4.10 -9.04 -18.81
N LYS A 135 4.50 -7.83 -18.38
CA LYS A 135 4.82 -7.53 -16.98
C LYS A 135 3.63 -7.74 -16.04
N ASN A 136 2.42 -7.30 -16.44
CA ASN A 136 1.22 -7.54 -15.63
C ASN A 136 0.86 -9.03 -15.58
N ASP A 137 1.03 -9.76 -16.69
CA ASP A 137 0.77 -11.20 -16.75
C ASP A 137 1.74 -11.99 -15.85
N GLU A 138 3.02 -11.63 -15.85
CA GLU A 138 4.04 -12.19 -14.95
C GLU A 138 3.69 -11.94 -13.46
N ARG A 139 3.27 -10.72 -13.12
CA ARG A 139 2.81 -10.38 -11.76
C ARG A 139 1.59 -11.23 -11.36
N GLN A 140 0.60 -11.34 -12.24
CA GLN A 140 -0.59 -12.16 -12.00
C GLN A 140 -0.24 -13.65 -11.82
N GLN A 141 0.75 -14.16 -12.57
CA GLN A 141 1.26 -15.52 -12.38
C GLN A 141 1.93 -15.69 -11.01
N MET A 142 2.78 -14.75 -10.58
CA MET A 142 3.38 -14.79 -9.25
C MET A 142 2.32 -14.77 -8.15
N ILE A 143 1.29 -13.92 -8.26
CA ILE A 143 0.19 -13.87 -7.29
C ILE A 143 -0.57 -15.20 -7.22
N ARG A 144 -0.76 -15.88 -8.36
CA ARG A 144 -1.39 -17.22 -8.41
C ARG A 144 -0.56 -18.30 -7.73
N ASN A 145 0.76 -18.21 -7.76
CA ASN A 145 1.64 -19.18 -7.09
C ASN A 145 1.54 -19.11 -5.56
N TYR A 146 0.94 -18.05 -5.01
CA TYR A 146 0.85 -17.78 -3.58
C TYR A 146 -0.62 -17.63 -3.11
N GLN A 147 -1.56 -18.35 -3.72
CA GLN A 147 -2.99 -18.24 -3.40
C GLN A 147 -3.33 -18.58 -1.94
N ASP A 148 -2.50 -19.37 -1.27
CA ASP A 148 -2.62 -19.73 0.14
C ASP A 148 -2.11 -18.64 1.10
N MET A 149 -1.46 -17.59 0.58
CA MET A 149 -0.91 -16.49 1.37
C MET A 149 -1.90 -15.33 1.49
N SER A 150 -1.85 -14.64 2.64
CA SER A 150 -2.54 -13.36 2.82
C SER A 150 -2.01 -12.27 1.87
N GLY A 151 -2.78 -11.22 1.60
CA GLY A 151 -2.34 -10.09 0.77
C GLY A 151 -1.03 -9.46 1.25
N VAL A 152 -0.88 -9.32 2.56
CA VAL A 152 0.34 -8.86 3.22
C VAL A 152 1.53 -9.77 2.89
N GLU A 153 1.39 -11.09 3.09
CA GLU A 153 2.48 -12.04 2.84
C GLU A 153 2.89 -12.05 1.37
N ARG A 154 1.92 -12.02 0.44
CA ARG A 154 2.20 -11.92 -1.01
C ARG A 154 2.98 -10.66 -1.34
N TRP A 155 2.62 -9.54 -0.75
CA TRP A 155 3.36 -8.30 -0.95
C TRP A 155 4.80 -8.41 -0.45
N PHE A 156 5.02 -8.93 0.76
CA PHE A 156 6.39 -9.14 1.24
C PHE A 156 7.17 -10.11 0.35
N MET A 157 6.59 -11.24 -0.05
CA MET A 157 7.24 -12.20 -0.96
C MET A 157 7.64 -11.58 -2.30
N SER A 158 6.74 -10.81 -2.92
CA SER A 158 7.01 -10.13 -4.20
C SER A 158 8.01 -8.97 -4.11
N ASN A 159 8.22 -8.41 -2.92
CA ASN A 159 9.22 -7.36 -2.68
C ASN A 159 10.52 -7.91 -2.07
N ILE A 160 10.60 -9.21 -1.80
CA ILE A 160 11.82 -9.88 -1.39
C ILE A 160 12.65 -10.21 -2.63
N GLY A 161 13.83 -9.63 -2.69
CA GLY A 161 14.86 -9.90 -3.69
C GLY A 161 16.20 -10.20 -3.04
N ASP A 162 17.22 -10.40 -3.86
CA ASP A 162 18.57 -10.73 -3.39
C ASP A 162 19.12 -9.58 -2.52
N GLY A 163 19.39 -9.89 -1.25
CA GLY A 163 20.03 -8.98 -0.29
C GLY A 163 19.08 -8.09 0.54
N ASN A 164 17.76 -8.10 0.32
CA ASN A 164 16.82 -7.30 1.12
C ASN A 164 15.92 -8.11 2.08
N ARG A 165 16.07 -9.45 2.13
CA ARG A 165 15.25 -10.39 2.93
C ARG A 165 15.11 -9.98 4.39
N ASN A 166 16.23 -9.71 5.05
CA ASN A 166 16.26 -9.34 6.46
C ASN A 166 15.41 -8.07 6.73
N ASN A 167 15.58 -7.06 5.88
CA ASN A 167 14.81 -5.81 5.96
C ASN A 167 13.32 -6.02 5.69
N GLN A 168 12.96 -6.91 4.77
CA GLN A 168 11.55 -7.21 4.47
C GLN A 168 10.87 -7.98 5.60
N LEU A 169 11.54 -9.00 6.17
CA LEU A 169 11.01 -9.73 7.33
C LEU A 169 10.92 -8.82 8.56
N LEU A 170 11.85 -7.90 8.76
CA LEU A 170 11.76 -6.89 9.81
C LEU A 170 10.54 -5.96 9.62
N LYS A 171 10.34 -5.42 8.41
CA LYS A 171 9.16 -4.59 8.09
C LYS A 171 7.86 -5.37 8.36
N TYR A 172 7.81 -6.65 7.99
CA TYR A 172 6.67 -7.52 8.27
C TYR A 172 6.43 -7.69 9.77
N GLY A 173 7.48 -8.00 10.55
CA GLY A 173 7.38 -8.11 12.01
C GLY A 173 6.89 -6.81 12.69
N LEU A 174 7.43 -5.66 12.29
CA LEU A 174 7.00 -4.36 12.80
C LEU A 174 5.54 -4.05 12.45
N MET A 175 5.11 -4.42 11.24
CA MET A 175 3.70 -4.31 10.83
C MET A 175 2.79 -5.18 11.71
N LEU A 176 3.21 -6.40 12.05
CA LEU A 176 2.44 -7.29 12.94
C LEU A 176 2.34 -6.76 14.37
N VAL A 177 3.41 -6.16 14.91
CA VAL A 177 3.35 -5.38 16.16
C VAL A 177 2.31 -4.26 16.03
N ASP A 178 2.27 -3.62 14.86
CA ASP A 178 1.35 -2.53 14.65
C ASP A 178 -0.13 -2.93 14.62
N SER A 179 -0.39 -4.11 14.09
CA SER A 179 -1.69 -4.79 14.06
C SER A 179 -2.08 -5.45 15.39
N GLY A 180 -1.23 -5.41 16.42
CA GLY A 180 -1.57 -5.87 17.78
C GLY A 180 -1.45 -7.39 17.99
N TYR A 181 -0.68 -8.09 17.15
CA TYR A 181 -0.38 -9.51 17.37
C TYR A 181 0.51 -9.71 18.60
N SER A 182 0.39 -10.86 19.26
CA SER A 182 1.27 -11.23 20.38
C SER A 182 2.69 -11.53 19.87
N LEU A 183 3.70 -11.43 20.74
CA LEU A 183 5.09 -11.76 20.36
C LEU A 183 5.24 -13.19 19.82
N VAL A 184 4.49 -14.14 20.38
CA VAL A 184 4.49 -15.54 19.94
C VAL A 184 3.90 -15.65 18.53
N ASP A 185 2.77 -14.99 18.28
CA ASP A 185 2.15 -14.99 16.94
C ASP A 185 3.02 -14.27 15.91
N ILE A 186 3.72 -13.19 16.31
CA ILE A 186 4.64 -12.46 15.44
C ILE A 186 5.80 -13.37 15.01
N GLN A 187 6.44 -14.04 15.97
CA GLN A 187 7.52 -15.00 15.69
C GLN A 187 7.04 -16.07 14.71
N LEU A 188 5.94 -16.75 15.03
CA LEU A 188 5.39 -17.81 14.19
C LEU A 188 5.09 -17.34 12.77
N LYS A 189 4.55 -16.12 12.61
CA LYS A 189 4.28 -15.53 11.30
C LYS A 189 5.56 -15.21 10.53
N ILE A 190 6.58 -14.67 11.19
CA ILE A 190 7.89 -14.39 10.56
C ILE A 190 8.54 -15.70 10.11
N ASP A 191 8.54 -16.73 10.96
CA ASP A 191 9.12 -18.04 10.64
C ASP A 191 8.37 -18.70 9.48
N ASN A 192 7.04 -18.65 9.50
CA ASN A 192 6.22 -19.17 8.41
C ASN A 192 6.51 -18.47 7.08
N LEU A 193 6.65 -17.13 7.08
CA LEU A 193 7.00 -16.38 5.88
C LEU A 193 8.43 -16.68 5.42
N ASN A 194 9.39 -16.76 6.34
CA ASN A 194 10.79 -17.08 6.05
C ASN A 194 10.95 -18.48 5.44
N ASN A 195 10.21 -19.47 5.94
CA ASN A 195 10.23 -20.84 5.42
C ASN A 195 9.66 -20.97 4.00
N LYS A 196 8.92 -19.96 3.53
CA LYS A 196 8.39 -19.88 2.16
C LYS A 196 9.40 -19.27 1.17
N LEU A 197 10.54 -18.75 1.65
CA LEU A 197 11.60 -18.18 0.82
C LEU A 197 12.43 -19.28 0.13
N SER A 198 12.96 -18.98 -1.05
CA SER A 198 13.89 -19.88 -1.76
C SER A 198 15.20 -20.09 -1.02
N ASP A 199 15.65 -19.08 -0.27
CA ASP A 199 16.85 -19.08 0.57
C ASP A 199 16.51 -18.42 1.92
N PRO A 200 15.94 -19.20 2.86
CA PRO A 200 15.52 -18.72 4.18
C PRO A 200 16.67 -18.22 5.04
N LEU A 201 16.43 -17.21 5.87
CA LEU A 201 17.35 -16.83 6.94
C LEU A 201 17.37 -17.93 8.01
N ASN A 202 18.53 -18.13 8.64
CA ASN A 202 18.64 -19.05 9.76
C ASN A 202 17.98 -18.46 11.02
N ALA A 203 17.57 -19.33 11.95
CA ALA A 203 16.85 -18.92 13.16
C ALA A 203 17.64 -17.93 14.03
N ASP A 204 18.95 -18.15 14.19
CA ASP A 204 19.82 -17.26 14.98
C ASP A 204 19.85 -15.84 14.38
N GLU A 205 19.90 -15.72 13.06
CA GLU A 205 19.87 -14.42 12.37
C GLU A 205 18.55 -13.72 12.62
N ILE A 206 17.42 -14.43 12.51
CA ILE A 206 16.08 -13.88 12.78
C ILE A 206 16.01 -13.35 14.22
N ASP A 207 16.45 -14.13 15.19
CA ASP A 207 16.38 -13.77 16.60
C ASP A 207 17.24 -12.54 16.93
N HIS A 208 18.49 -12.52 16.46
CA HIS A 208 19.45 -11.48 16.81
C HIS A 208 19.26 -10.16 16.05
N THR A 209 18.62 -10.19 14.87
CA THR A 209 18.45 -9.00 14.02
C THR A 209 17.01 -8.51 13.99
N ILE A 210 16.07 -9.37 13.60
CA ILE A 210 14.66 -9.03 13.39
C ILE A 210 13.94 -8.96 14.73
N MET A 211 13.95 -10.05 15.50
CA MET A 211 13.16 -10.16 16.73
C MET A 211 13.65 -9.23 17.83
N LYS A 212 14.95 -8.98 17.91
CA LYS A 212 15.51 -7.93 18.77
C LYS A 212 14.84 -6.56 18.55
N THR A 213 14.60 -6.19 17.30
CA THR A 213 13.98 -4.91 16.93
C THR A 213 12.47 -4.94 17.15
N VAL A 214 11.83 -6.06 16.80
CA VAL A 214 10.39 -6.31 17.04
C VAL A 214 10.07 -6.21 18.53
N HIS A 215 10.84 -6.88 19.40
CA HIS A 215 10.69 -6.82 20.86
C HIS A 215 10.76 -5.38 21.37
N LYS A 216 11.77 -4.62 20.93
CA LYS A 216 11.92 -3.22 21.32
C LYS A 216 10.68 -2.39 20.96
N LYS A 217 10.15 -2.54 19.74
CA LYS A 217 8.94 -1.84 19.29
C LYS A 217 7.70 -2.29 20.08
N TYR A 218 7.56 -3.59 20.34
CA TYR A 218 6.42 -4.17 21.06
C TYR A 218 6.30 -3.58 22.48
N TYR A 219 7.39 -3.55 23.24
CA TYR A 219 7.38 -2.98 24.59
C TYR A 219 7.20 -1.45 24.59
N GLN A 220 7.75 -0.74 23.60
CA GLN A 220 7.54 0.72 23.47
C GLN A 220 6.09 1.10 23.22
N LYS A 221 5.30 0.23 22.57
CA LYS A 221 3.89 0.48 22.28
C LYS A 221 2.97 0.22 23.49
N GLY A 222 3.54 -0.19 24.63
CA GLY A 222 2.79 -0.51 25.84
C GLY A 222 2.17 -1.90 25.76
N GLY A 223 2.96 -2.90 25.33
CA GLY A 223 2.56 -4.30 25.33
C GLY A 223 1.91 -4.67 26.67
N ILE A 224 0.64 -5.06 26.61
CA ILE A 224 -0.10 -5.68 27.72
C ILE A 224 0.47 -7.08 27.91
#